data_AF-A0A498SQH7-F1
#
_entry.id   AF-A0A498SQH7-F1
#
_cell.length_a   1.000
_cell.length_b   1.000
_cell.length_c   1.000
_cell.angle_alpha   90.00
_cell.angle_beta   90.00
_cell.angle_gamma   90.00
#
_symmetry.space_group_name_H-M   'P 1'
#
loop_
_entity.id
_entity.type
_entity.pdbx_description
1 polymer ?
#
loop_
_entity_poly.entity_id
_entity_poly.type
_entity_poly.pdbx_seq_one_letter_code
_entity_poly.pdbx_strand_id
1 'polypeptide(L)'
;MATVDNVLVRDVLKMERIGAHSHIRGLGLSATLEPERVSEGMVGQMEARRAAGIIVKMIQDGKISGRAVLLTGEPGTGKTAIAMALSQALGEDTPFVSITASEVFSIEMSKTEALMQAFRKAIGVRIKEETEVLEGEVVSIEIDRPATGGGSKVGRLTMKTTDMETIYDLGNKMIEACIKQRVGAGDVVQIDKASGRITKIGRSFSRTYDYDAVGPQTKSVRCPEGEIQKRKETVHT
;
A
#
# COMPACT_ATOMS: atom_id res chain seq x y z
N MET A 1 2.28 -0.26 -12.12
CA MET A 1 1.42 -1.27 -11.46
C MET A 1 1.58 -2.56 -12.24
N ALA A 2 1.94 -3.67 -11.62
CA ALA A 2 2.33 -4.86 -12.37
C ALA A 2 1.28 -5.97 -12.22
N THR A 3 0.41 -6.08 -13.22
CA THR A 3 -0.54 -7.18 -13.43
C THR A 3 0.21 -8.46 -13.80
N VAL A 4 -0.21 -9.59 -13.24
CA VAL A 4 0.13 -10.93 -13.73
C VAL A 4 -1.22 -11.60 -13.98
N ASP A 5 -1.45 -12.08 -15.20
CA ASP A 5 -2.68 -12.76 -15.63
C ASP A 5 -4.00 -12.05 -15.27
N ASN A 6 -4.11 -10.75 -15.57
CA ASN A 6 -5.30 -9.93 -15.26
C ASN A 6 -5.68 -9.85 -13.77
N VAL A 7 -4.84 -10.32 -12.86
CA VAL A 7 -4.99 -10.13 -11.42
C VAL A 7 -4.16 -8.93 -10.99
N LEU A 8 -4.83 -7.93 -10.40
CA LEU A 8 -4.16 -6.86 -9.66
C LEU A 8 -3.38 -7.51 -8.51
N VAL A 9 -2.05 -7.48 -8.56
CA VAL A 9 -1.19 -7.84 -7.43
C VAL A 9 -1.30 -6.72 -6.39
N ARG A 10 -2.48 -6.58 -5.76
CA ARG A 10 -2.57 -6.09 -4.39
C ARG A 10 -1.98 -7.21 -3.56
N ASP A 11 -0.88 -6.90 -2.87
CA ASP A 11 -0.24 -7.69 -1.82
C ASP A 11 -0.45 -9.21 -1.93
N VAL A 12 0.62 -9.94 -2.24
CA VAL A 12 0.72 -11.38 -1.95
C VAL A 12 0.03 -11.62 -0.61
N LEU A 13 -1.12 -12.28 -0.70
CA LEU A 13 -2.23 -12.30 0.23
C LEU A 13 -1.77 -12.06 1.68
N LYS A 14 -2.35 -11.06 2.36
CA LYS A 14 -2.42 -11.07 3.84
C LYS A 14 -2.66 -12.53 4.22
N MET A 15 -1.80 -13.10 5.08
CA MET A 15 -1.90 -14.51 5.44
C MET A 15 -3.15 -14.70 6.33
N GLU A 16 -4.32 -14.62 5.71
CA GLU A 16 -5.63 -14.69 6.33
C GLU A 16 -5.88 -16.16 6.67
N ARG A 17 -5.59 -16.49 7.93
CA ARG A 17 -5.98 -17.78 8.49
C ARG A 17 -7.43 -17.72 8.92
N ILE A 18 -8.14 -18.82 8.74
CA ILE A 18 -9.52 -18.96 9.22
C ILE A 18 -9.48 -18.82 10.75
N GLY A 19 -10.21 -17.82 11.25
CA GLY A 19 -10.34 -17.52 12.67
C GLY A 19 -11.81 -17.51 13.10
N ALA A 20 -12.05 -17.40 14.41
CA ALA A 20 -13.41 -17.42 14.95
C ALA A 20 -14.35 -16.34 14.38
N HIS A 21 -13.79 -15.26 13.84
CA HIS A 21 -14.53 -14.11 13.31
C HIS A 21 -14.15 -13.75 11.87
N SER A 22 -13.39 -14.61 11.17
CA SER A 22 -12.97 -14.34 9.77
C SER A 22 -14.12 -14.38 8.76
N HIS A 23 -15.29 -14.90 9.17
CA HIS A 23 -16.49 -14.94 8.34
C HIS A 23 -17.26 -13.61 8.31
N ILE A 24 -16.93 -12.67 9.20
CA ILE A 24 -17.62 -11.39 9.34
C ILE A 24 -17.02 -10.41 8.33
N ARG A 25 -17.86 -9.90 7.44
CA ARG A 25 -17.46 -8.97 6.36
C ARG A 25 -18.02 -7.56 6.54
N GLY A 26 -18.91 -7.37 7.51
CA GLY A 26 -19.52 -6.08 7.81
C GLY A 26 -20.71 -6.21 8.76
N LEU A 27 -21.45 -5.12 8.96
CA LEU A 27 -22.59 -5.06 9.88
C LEU A 27 -23.91 -5.55 9.24
N GLY A 28 -23.97 -5.75 7.92
CA GLY A 28 -25.15 -6.22 7.20
C GLY A 28 -26.35 -5.28 7.34
N LEU A 29 -26.11 -3.98 7.18
CA LEU A 29 -27.12 -2.94 7.29
C LEU A 29 -27.57 -2.48 5.91
N SER A 30 -28.86 -2.21 5.77
CA SER A 30 -29.41 -1.51 4.59
C SER A 30 -29.03 -0.02 4.59
N ALA A 31 -29.30 0.68 3.49
CA ALA A 31 -29.07 2.12 3.37
C ALA A 31 -29.80 2.96 4.44
N THR A 32 -30.94 2.45 4.95
CA THR A 32 -31.76 3.07 6.00
C THR A 32 -31.28 2.75 7.41
N LEU A 33 -30.12 2.08 7.58
CA LEU A 33 -29.58 1.56 8.85
C LEU A 33 -30.41 0.43 9.48
N GLU A 34 -31.30 -0.19 8.74
CA GLU A 34 -32.03 -1.35 9.24
C GLU A 34 -31.19 -2.62 8.99
N PRO A 35 -30.88 -3.41 10.04
CA PRO A 35 -30.16 -4.65 9.88
C PRO A 35 -31.04 -5.70 9.22
N GLU A 36 -30.46 -6.44 8.28
CA GLU A 36 -31.08 -7.66 7.76
C GLU A 36 -30.82 -8.83 8.70
N ARG A 37 -31.78 -9.76 8.80
CA ARG A 37 -31.71 -10.89 9.74
C ARG A 37 -30.43 -11.74 9.57
N VAL A 38 -29.98 -11.92 8.33
CA VAL A 38 -28.76 -12.64 7.95
C VAL A 38 -28.10 -11.85 6.84
N SER A 39 -26.94 -11.24 7.10
CA SER A 39 -26.21 -10.47 6.08
C SER A 39 -24.77 -10.24 6.51
N GLU A 40 -23.84 -10.20 5.53
CA GLU A 40 -22.40 -9.93 5.71
C GLU A 40 -21.69 -10.78 6.79
N GLY A 41 -22.17 -12.00 7.03
CA GLY A 41 -21.62 -12.91 8.04
C GLY A 41 -22.17 -12.69 9.45
N MET A 42 -23.03 -11.68 9.65
CA MET A 42 -23.75 -11.43 10.90
C MET A 42 -25.17 -12.01 10.86
N VAL A 43 -25.63 -12.54 11.99
CA VAL A 43 -26.96 -13.11 12.16
C VAL A 43 -27.59 -12.61 13.45
N GLY A 44 -28.84 -12.14 13.38
CA GLY A 44 -29.55 -11.63 14.55
C GLY A 44 -28.94 -10.34 15.11
N GLN A 45 -29.01 -10.15 16.43
CA GLN A 45 -28.54 -8.96 17.16
C GLN A 45 -28.98 -7.63 16.51
N MET A 46 -30.27 -7.54 16.17
CA MET A 46 -30.83 -6.46 15.34
C MET A 46 -30.61 -5.08 15.99
N GLU A 47 -30.93 -4.93 17.27
CA GLU A 47 -30.79 -3.66 17.98
C GLU A 47 -29.32 -3.22 18.09
N ALA A 48 -28.44 -4.16 18.45
CA ALA A 48 -27.02 -3.87 18.61
C ALA A 48 -26.34 -3.53 17.28
N ARG A 49 -26.71 -4.22 16.18
CA ARG A 49 -26.21 -3.91 14.83
C ARG A 49 -26.70 -2.56 14.33
N ARG A 50 -27.97 -2.22 14.58
CA ARG A 50 -28.52 -0.90 14.26
C ARG A 50 -27.76 0.20 15.01
N ALA A 51 -27.52 0.01 16.32
CA ALA A 51 -26.75 0.94 17.13
C ALA A 51 -25.29 1.08 16.64
N ALA A 52 -24.64 -0.04 16.30
CA ALA A 52 -23.31 -0.04 15.70
C ALA A 52 -23.27 0.72 14.37
N GLY A 53 -24.32 0.61 13.55
CA GLY A 53 -24.45 1.37 12.31
C GLY A 53 -24.50 2.89 12.50
N ILE A 54 -25.19 3.34 13.56
CA ILE A 54 -25.20 4.76 13.94
C ILE A 54 -23.79 5.20 14.34
N ILE A 55 -23.07 4.38 15.11
CA ILE A 55 -21.69 4.67 15.51
C ILE A 55 -20.77 4.75 14.29
N VAL A 56 -20.89 3.84 13.32
CA VAL A 56 -20.11 3.89 12.07
C VAL A 56 -20.34 5.21 11.33
N LYS A 57 -21.60 5.65 11.19
CA LYS A 57 -21.90 6.96 10.57
C LYS A 57 -21.31 8.12 11.37
N MET A 58 -21.39 8.08 12.70
CA MET A 58 -20.78 9.11 13.55
C MET A 58 -19.25 9.18 13.38
N ILE A 59 -18.58 8.04 13.22
CA ILE A 59 -17.14 7.97 12.96
C ILE A 59 -16.81 8.53 11.57
N GLN A 60 -17.57 8.13 10.55
CA GLN A 60 -17.41 8.61 9.17
C GLN A 60 -17.64 10.12 9.05
N ASP A 61 -18.59 10.67 9.80
CA ASP A 61 -18.86 12.11 9.85
C ASP A 61 -17.70 12.90 10.49
N GLY A 62 -16.93 12.28 11.40
CA GLY A 62 -15.72 12.86 12.01
C GLY A 62 -15.91 14.11 12.87
N LYS A 63 -17.15 14.56 13.10
CA LYS A 63 -17.46 15.81 13.84
C LYS A 63 -17.33 15.70 15.36
N ILE A 64 -17.31 14.48 15.89
CA ILE A 64 -17.31 14.22 17.34
C ILE A 64 -16.09 13.35 17.67
N SER A 65 -15.33 13.73 18.71
CA SER A 65 -14.18 12.98 19.22
C SER A 65 -14.28 12.78 20.74
N GLY A 66 -13.49 11.85 21.29
CA GLY A 66 -13.40 11.61 22.74
C GLY A 66 -14.63 10.95 23.38
N ARG A 67 -15.39 10.16 22.62
CA ARG A 67 -16.54 9.39 23.13
C ARG A 67 -16.18 7.94 23.38
N ALA A 68 -16.73 7.36 24.43
CA ALA A 68 -16.60 5.95 24.75
C ALA A 68 -17.93 5.23 24.53
N VAL A 69 -17.87 4.04 23.93
CA VAL A 69 -19.02 3.14 23.77
C VAL A 69 -18.69 1.84 24.51
N LEU A 70 -19.62 1.35 25.32
CA LEU A 70 -19.48 0.09 26.04
C LEU A 70 -20.48 -0.93 25.50
N LEU A 71 -19.97 -2.07 25.01
CA LEU A 71 -20.78 -3.23 24.63
C LEU A 71 -20.89 -4.18 25.83
N THR A 72 -22.11 -4.38 26.34
CA THR A 72 -22.39 -5.24 27.49
C THR A 72 -23.33 -6.40 27.10
N GLY A 73 -23.32 -7.47 27.89
CA GLY A 73 -24.19 -8.65 27.72
C GLY A 73 -23.53 -9.93 28.23
N GLU A 74 -24.22 -11.06 28.14
CA GLU A 74 -23.72 -12.37 28.57
C GLU A 74 -22.58 -12.90 27.67
N PRO A 75 -21.70 -13.80 28.16
CA PRO A 75 -20.70 -14.46 27.32
C PRO A 75 -21.35 -15.14 26.10
N GLY A 76 -20.69 -15.13 24.94
CA GLY A 76 -21.20 -15.77 23.72
C GLY A 76 -22.24 -14.97 22.92
N THR A 77 -22.66 -13.78 23.38
CA THR A 77 -23.65 -12.94 22.67
C THR A 77 -23.13 -12.16 21.46
N GLY A 78 -21.86 -12.34 21.06
CA GLY A 78 -21.31 -11.72 19.85
C GLY A 78 -20.75 -10.29 20.02
N LYS A 79 -20.42 -9.85 21.24
CA LYS A 79 -19.80 -8.52 21.48
C LYS A 79 -18.55 -8.27 20.63
N THR A 80 -17.61 -9.22 20.64
CA THR A 80 -16.37 -9.15 19.83
C THR A 80 -16.68 -9.21 18.34
N ALA A 81 -17.68 -10.00 17.95
CA ALA A 81 -18.13 -10.10 16.55
C ALA A 81 -18.66 -8.75 16.04
N ILE A 82 -19.44 -8.01 16.83
CA ILE A 82 -19.92 -6.66 16.48
C ILE A 82 -18.76 -5.67 16.34
N ALA A 83 -17.76 -5.73 17.22
CA ALA A 83 -16.56 -4.88 17.11
C ALA A 83 -15.77 -5.16 15.82
N MET A 84 -15.64 -6.43 15.43
CA MET A 84 -15.00 -6.80 14.16
C MET A 84 -15.84 -6.40 12.96
N ALA A 85 -17.16 -6.56 13.02
CA ALA A 85 -18.07 -6.09 11.98
C ALA A 85 -17.98 -4.56 11.79
N LEU A 86 -17.83 -3.81 12.88
CA LEU A 86 -17.63 -2.36 12.86
C LEU A 86 -16.30 -1.99 12.18
N SER A 87 -15.22 -2.70 12.49
CA SER A 87 -13.92 -2.51 11.81
C SER A 87 -14.01 -2.75 10.31
N GLN A 88 -14.70 -3.82 9.89
CA GLN A 88 -14.90 -4.11 8.46
C GLN A 88 -15.78 -3.06 7.78
N ALA A 89 -16.82 -2.56 8.45
CA ALA A 89 -17.70 -1.52 7.92
C ALA A 89 -17.04 -0.14 7.78
N LEU A 90 -16.00 0.16 8.54
CA LEU A 90 -15.22 1.41 8.41
C LEU A 90 -14.23 1.40 7.23
N GLY A 91 -13.94 0.22 6.68
CA GLY A 91 -13.02 0.02 5.56
C GLY A 91 -11.54 0.00 5.95
N GLU A 92 -10.68 -0.45 5.02
CA GLU A 92 -9.23 -0.59 5.22
C GLU A 92 -8.50 0.74 5.44
N ASP A 93 -9.15 1.82 5.01
CA ASP A 93 -8.67 3.19 5.01
C ASP A 93 -8.73 3.86 6.40
N THR A 94 -9.48 3.27 7.33
CA THR A 94 -9.69 3.78 8.69
C THR A 94 -8.89 2.92 9.68
N PRO A 95 -7.99 3.49 10.49
CA PRO A 95 -7.22 2.73 11.45
C PRO A 95 -8.13 2.15 12.54
N PHE A 96 -7.97 0.84 12.80
CA PHE A 96 -8.67 0.14 13.86
C PHE A 96 -7.66 -0.61 14.72
N VAL A 97 -7.66 -0.33 16.02
CA VAL A 97 -6.71 -0.92 16.97
C VAL A 97 -7.47 -1.75 17.99
N SER A 98 -7.25 -3.07 17.97
CA SER A 98 -7.72 -3.98 19.01
C SER A 98 -6.63 -4.19 20.04
N ILE A 99 -6.94 -3.94 21.32
CA ILE A 99 -6.01 -4.17 22.44
C ILE A 99 -6.69 -4.99 23.51
N THR A 100 -5.96 -5.97 24.02
CA THR A 100 -6.39 -6.75 25.18
C THR A 100 -5.99 -6.02 26.46
N ALA A 101 -6.84 -5.99 27.47
CA ALA A 101 -6.56 -5.31 28.74
C ALA A 101 -5.25 -5.78 29.40
N SER A 102 -4.89 -7.06 29.23
CA SER A 102 -3.63 -7.63 29.73
C SER A 102 -2.39 -7.09 29.03
N GLU A 103 -2.48 -6.64 27.77
CA GLU A 103 -1.35 -6.06 27.02
C GLU A 103 -0.91 -4.71 27.58
N VAL A 104 -1.78 -4.02 28.33
CA VAL A 104 -1.47 -2.74 28.98
C VAL A 104 -0.49 -2.93 30.16
N PHE A 105 -0.41 -4.14 30.72
CA PHE A 105 0.50 -4.46 31.82
C PHE A 105 1.83 -4.97 31.25
N SER A 106 2.80 -4.07 31.10
CA SER A 106 4.15 -4.39 30.64
C SER A 106 5.20 -4.05 31.71
N ILE A 107 6.32 -4.78 31.68
CA ILE A 107 7.51 -4.50 32.49
C ILE A 107 8.35 -3.40 31.83
N GLU A 108 8.36 -3.34 30.49
CA GLU A 108 9.22 -2.44 29.71
C GLU A 108 8.69 -1.00 29.64
N MET A 109 7.37 -0.83 29.82
CA MET A 109 6.72 0.47 29.70
C MET A 109 5.62 0.66 30.73
N SER A 110 5.35 1.93 31.08
CA SER A 110 4.27 2.27 32.00
C SER A 110 2.89 2.02 31.38
N LYS A 111 1.92 1.69 32.22
CA LYS A 111 0.49 1.51 31.83
C LYS A 111 -0.05 2.71 31.06
N THR A 112 0.31 3.93 31.49
CA THR A 112 -0.11 5.17 30.84
C THR A 112 0.49 5.31 29.45
N GLU A 113 1.76 4.95 29.26
CA GLU A 113 2.40 5.03 27.95
C GLU A 113 1.85 3.97 27.00
N ALA A 114 1.58 2.76 27.47
CA ALA A 114 0.92 1.71 26.68
C ALA A 114 -0.45 2.18 26.15
N LEU A 115 -1.26 2.80 27.00
CA LEU A 115 -2.55 3.39 26.59
C LEU A 115 -2.37 4.60 25.67
N MET A 116 -1.40 5.47 25.91
CA MET A 116 -1.13 6.61 25.02
C MET A 116 -0.71 6.15 23.63
N GLN A 117 0.14 5.13 23.53
CA GLN A 117 0.53 4.54 22.25
C GLN A 117 -0.67 3.92 21.53
N ALA A 118 -1.56 3.26 22.25
CA ALA A 118 -2.81 2.73 21.72
C ALA A 118 -3.66 3.82 21.05
N PHE A 119 -3.89 4.93 21.76
CA PHE A 119 -4.65 6.07 21.23
C PHE A 119 -3.97 6.71 20.03
N ARG A 120 -2.64 6.88 20.06
CA ARG A 120 -1.88 7.43 18.92
C ARG A 120 -1.97 6.52 17.69
N LYS A 121 -1.88 5.21 17.85
CA LYS A 121 -2.02 4.23 16.75
C LYS A 121 -3.40 4.23 16.12
N ALA A 122 -4.44 4.56 16.90
CA ALA A 122 -5.82 4.63 16.41
C ALA A 122 -6.14 5.93 15.65
N ILE A 123 -5.21 6.89 15.59
CA ILE A 123 -5.36 8.16 14.86
C ILE A 123 -4.47 8.10 13.62
N GLY A 124 -5.11 8.04 12.45
CA GLY A 124 -4.43 7.99 11.15
C GLY A 124 -4.29 9.37 10.54
N VAL A 125 -3.21 9.61 9.80
CA VAL A 125 -2.97 10.85 9.08
C VAL A 125 -2.80 10.52 7.62
N ARG A 126 -3.78 10.91 6.80
CA ARG A 126 -3.73 10.72 5.36
C ARG A 126 -3.00 11.88 4.68
N ILE A 127 -1.85 11.60 4.08
CA ILE A 127 -1.06 12.56 3.34
C ILE A 127 -1.14 12.21 1.86
N LYS A 128 -1.59 13.18 1.07
CA LYS A 128 -1.60 13.10 -0.39
C LYS A 128 -0.37 13.83 -0.91
N GLU A 129 0.46 13.12 -1.65
CA GLU A 129 1.65 13.68 -2.29
C GLU A 129 1.56 13.50 -3.80
N GLU A 130 1.82 14.57 -4.54
CA GLU A 130 1.95 14.51 -6.00
C GLU A 130 3.43 14.50 -6.36
N THR A 131 3.88 13.44 -7.03
CA THR A 131 5.27 13.29 -7.48
C THR A 131 5.34 13.19 -9.00
N GLU A 132 6.34 13.83 -9.59
CA GLU A 132 6.67 13.65 -11.01
C GLU A 132 7.56 12.42 -11.15
N VAL A 133 7.08 11.43 -11.91
CA VAL A 133 7.77 10.17 -12.14
C VAL A 133 8.06 9.98 -13.62
N LEU A 134 9.26 9.50 -13.94
CA LEU A 134 9.62 9.06 -15.28
C LEU A 134 9.45 7.54 -15.36
N GLU A 135 8.67 7.03 -16.30
CA GLU A 135 8.43 5.60 -16.50
C GLU A 135 8.74 5.22 -17.94
N GLY A 136 9.60 4.22 -18.14
CA GLY A 136 10.00 3.80 -19.48
C GLY A 136 10.92 2.58 -19.50
N GLU A 137 11.08 1.99 -20.68
CA GLU A 137 12.07 0.96 -20.96
C GLU A 137 13.43 1.61 -21.25
N VAL A 138 14.49 1.11 -20.62
CA VAL A 138 15.86 1.54 -20.88
C VAL A 138 16.36 0.93 -22.19
N VAL A 139 16.67 1.77 -23.17
CA VAL A 139 17.24 1.35 -24.46
C VAL A 139 18.75 1.14 -24.31
N SER A 140 19.44 2.14 -23.77
CA SER A 140 20.88 2.13 -23.54
C SER A 140 21.23 2.97 -22.31
N ILE A 141 22.34 2.61 -21.66
CA ILE A 141 22.95 3.38 -20.57
C ILE A 141 24.44 3.50 -20.84
N GLU A 142 24.91 4.74 -20.99
CA GLU A 142 26.30 5.08 -21.20
C GLU A 142 26.80 5.77 -19.93
N ILE A 143 27.90 5.28 -19.35
CA ILE A 143 28.49 5.86 -18.14
C ILE A 143 29.96 6.12 -18.42
N ASP A 144 30.30 7.38 -18.57
CA ASP A 144 31.68 7.82 -18.74
C ASP A 144 32.36 7.89 -17.38
N ARG A 145 33.34 7.02 -17.18
CA ARG A 145 34.19 7.00 -15.99
C ARG A 145 35.57 7.57 -16.36
N PRO A 146 36.02 8.65 -15.72
CA PRO A 146 37.36 9.17 -15.95
C PRO A 146 38.41 8.15 -15.50
N ALA A 147 39.38 7.86 -16.38
CA ALA A 147 40.39 6.81 -16.20
C ALA A 147 41.25 6.97 -14.93
N THR A 148 41.37 8.18 -14.41
CA THR A 148 42.16 8.53 -13.21
C THR A 148 41.37 8.51 -11.90
N GLY A 149 40.11 8.06 -11.90
CA GLY A 149 39.34 7.78 -10.68
C GLY A 149 38.90 8.99 -9.84
N GLY A 150 39.38 10.20 -10.15
CA GLY A 150 39.12 11.43 -9.39
C GLY A 150 38.09 12.40 -9.97
N GLY A 151 37.41 12.06 -11.08
CA GLY A 151 36.44 12.96 -11.73
C GLY A 151 34.97 12.55 -11.54
N SER A 152 34.06 13.52 -11.67
CA SER A 152 32.61 13.28 -11.64
C SER A 152 32.20 12.37 -12.79
N LYS A 153 31.49 11.28 -12.47
CA LYS A 153 30.90 10.40 -13.50
C LYS A 153 29.76 11.17 -14.17
N VAL A 154 29.77 11.17 -15.50
CA VAL A 154 28.67 11.67 -16.33
C VAL A 154 28.13 10.47 -17.09
N GLY A 155 26.82 10.41 -17.29
CA GLY A 155 26.20 9.33 -18.03
C GLY A 155 25.04 9.82 -18.88
N ARG A 156 24.69 9.04 -19.88
CA ARG A 156 23.50 9.25 -20.72
C ARG A 156 22.61 8.03 -20.63
N LEU A 157 21.33 8.27 -20.40
CA LEU A 157 20.30 7.25 -20.30
C LEU A 157 19.27 7.47 -21.39
N THR A 158 19.13 6.50 -22.28
CA THR A 158 18.10 6.53 -23.31
C THR A 158 16.93 5.69 -22.85
N MET A 159 15.76 6.31 -22.71
CA MET A 159 14.52 5.65 -22.31
C MET A 159 13.47 5.78 -23.41
N LYS A 160 12.65 4.74 -23.58
CA LYS A 160 11.53 4.74 -24.51
C LYS A 160 10.23 4.27 -23.84
N THR A 161 9.13 4.82 -24.30
CA THR A 161 7.77 4.27 -24.18
C THR A 161 7.35 3.73 -25.54
N THR A 162 6.09 3.30 -25.68
CA THR A 162 5.54 2.96 -27.00
C THR A 162 5.48 4.15 -27.95
N ASP A 163 5.36 5.36 -27.41
CA ASP A 163 5.02 6.55 -28.19
C ASP A 163 6.21 7.49 -28.37
N MET A 164 7.19 7.46 -27.47
CA MET A 164 8.31 8.40 -27.45
C MET A 164 9.62 7.73 -27.03
N GLU A 165 10.74 8.28 -27.52
CA GLU A 165 12.08 7.95 -27.09
C GLU A 165 12.81 9.23 -26.72
N THR A 166 13.45 9.25 -25.55
CA THR A 166 14.12 10.44 -25.01
C THR A 166 15.45 10.07 -24.37
N ILE A 167 16.42 10.97 -24.50
CA ILE A 167 17.75 10.85 -23.92
C ILE A 167 17.83 11.79 -22.71
N TYR A 168 18.26 11.25 -21.56
CA TYR A 168 18.47 11.99 -20.33
C TYR A 168 19.95 11.97 -19.92
N ASP A 169 20.49 13.13 -19.58
CA ASP A 169 21.80 13.23 -18.95
C ASP A 169 21.69 12.87 -17.45
N LEU A 170 22.49 11.90 -17.01
CA LEU A 170 22.56 11.43 -15.64
C LEU A 170 23.67 12.13 -14.87
N GLY A 171 23.31 12.72 -13.73
CA GLY A 171 24.28 13.17 -12.73
C GLY A 171 24.85 12.02 -11.89
N ASN A 172 25.92 12.29 -11.14
CA ASN A 172 26.65 11.28 -10.38
C ASN A 172 25.75 10.46 -9.40
N LYS A 173 24.81 11.13 -8.70
CA LYS A 173 23.87 10.44 -7.79
C LYS A 173 22.96 9.43 -8.50
N MET A 174 22.48 9.78 -9.70
CA MET A 174 21.63 8.92 -10.51
C MET A 174 22.41 7.73 -11.07
N ILE A 175 23.65 7.95 -11.49
CA ILE A 175 24.55 6.89 -11.96
C ILE A 175 24.80 5.86 -10.85
N GLU A 176 25.07 6.32 -9.62
CA GLU A 176 25.23 5.43 -8.47
C GLU A 176 23.95 4.65 -8.16
N ALA A 177 22.78 5.29 -8.27
CA ALA A 177 21.49 4.62 -8.12
C ALA A 177 21.26 3.54 -9.19
N CYS A 178 21.56 3.83 -10.47
CA CYS A 178 21.49 2.87 -11.57
C CYS A 178 22.41 1.66 -11.33
N ILE A 179 23.65 1.90 -10.90
CA ILE A 179 24.62 0.85 -10.59
C ILE A 179 24.14 0.00 -9.40
N LYS A 180 23.63 0.64 -8.35
CA LYS A 180 23.10 -0.03 -7.15
C LYS A 180 21.91 -0.93 -7.48
N GLN A 181 21.01 -0.47 -8.33
CA GLN A 181 19.83 -1.22 -8.78
C GLN A 181 20.12 -2.18 -9.94
N ARG A 182 21.37 -2.22 -10.44
CA ARG A 182 21.81 -3.01 -11.60
C ARG A 182 20.87 -2.82 -12.81
N VAL A 183 20.57 -1.55 -13.11
CA VAL A 183 19.78 -1.18 -14.29
C VAL A 183 20.60 -1.44 -15.53
N GLY A 184 20.03 -2.18 -16.47
CA GLY A 184 20.62 -2.47 -17.78
C GLY A 184 19.66 -2.22 -18.92
N ALA A 185 20.16 -2.39 -20.14
CA ALA A 185 19.35 -2.32 -21.35
C ALA A 185 18.24 -3.38 -21.35
N GLY A 186 17.01 -2.94 -21.63
CA GLY A 186 15.79 -3.76 -21.61
C GLY A 186 15.09 -3.80 -20.25
N ASP A 187 15.56 -3.08 -19.23
CA ASP A 187 14.82 -2.96 -17.97
C ASP A 187 13.74 -1.88 -18.07
N VAL A 188 12.58 -2.13 -17.47
CA VAL A 188 11.52 -1.13 -17.28
C VAL A 188 11.72 -0.51 -15.90
N VAL A 189 11.97 0.80 -15.86
CA VAL A 189 12.29 1.53 -14.64
C VAL A 189 11.31 2.67 -14.39
N GLN A 190 11.08 2.94 -13.11
CA GLN A 190 10.39 4.13 -12.63
C GLN A 190 11.40 4.99 -11.84
N ILE A 191 11.55 6.24 -12.25
CA ILE A 191 12.43 7.22 -11.60
C ILE A 191 11.57 8.32 -11.02
N ASP A 192 11.65 8.53 -9.71
CA ASP A 192 11.08 9.72 -9.09
C ASP A 192 12.03 10.89 -9.26
N LYS A 193 11.56 11.97 -9.90
CA LYS A 193 12.35 13.15 -10.23
C LYS A 193 12.73 13.97 -9.00
N ALA A 194 11.91 13.96 -7.96
CA ALA A 194 12.16 14.71 -6.73
C ALA A 194 13.18 13.99 -5.84
N SER A 195 12.99 12.69 -5.62
CA SER A 195 13.86 11.90 -4.73
C SER A 195 15.10 11.32 -5.42
N GLY A 196 15.10 11.23 -6.76
CA GLY A 196 16.14 10.52 -7.52
C GLY A 196 16.12 9.00 -7.28
N ARG A 197 15.06 8.46 -6.68
CA ARG A 197 14.92 7.03 -6.42
C ARG A 197 14.55 6.29 -7.70
N ILE A 198 15.36 5.31 -8.05
CA ILE A 198 15.14 4.43 -9.21
C ILE A 198 14.57 3.10 -8.71
N THR A 199 13.44 2.70 -9.27
CA THR A 199 12.77 1.42 -8.98
C THR A 199 12.68 0.61 -10.27
N LYS A 200 13.30 -0.58 -10.27
CA LYS A 200 13.18 -1.53 -11.39
C LYS A 200 11.85 -2.26 -11.30
N ILE A 201 10.94 -2.00 -12.23
CA ILE A 201 9.61 -2.64 -12.28
C ILE A 201 9.73 -4.06 -12.81
N GLY A 202 10.61 -4.26 -13.80
CA GLY A 202 10.85 -5.56 -14.42
C GLY A 202 11.70 -5.45 -15.67
N ARG A 203 11.65 -6.47 -16.52
CA ARG A 203 12.36 -6.52 -17.81
C ARG A 203 11.36 -6.55 -18.97
N SER A 204 11.66 -5.86 -20.07
CA SER A 204 10.79 -5.81 -21.24
C SER A 204 10.68 -7.19 -21.91
N PHE A 205 9.46 -7.54 -22.34
CA PHE A 205 9.21 -8.79 -23.08
C PHE A 205 10.06 -8.88 -24.37
N SER A 206 10.27 -7.76 -25.05
CA SER A 206 11.03 -7.66 -26.30
C SER A 206 12.49 -8.10 -26.17
N ARG A 207 13.12 -7.88 -25.00
CA ARG A 207 14.54 -8.18 -24.76
C ARG A 207 14.78 -9.28 -23.73
N THR A 208 13.73 -10.03 -23.38
CA THR A 208 13.85 -11.16 -22.44
C THR A 208 14.62 -12.34 -23.07
N TYR A 209 14.54 -12.51 -24.40
CA TYR A 209 15.17 -13.61 -25.13
C TYR A 209 16.67 -13.42 -25.42
N ASP A 210 17.19 -12.19 -25.33
CA ASP A 210 18.60 -11.89 -25.64
C ASP A 210 19.59 -12.35 -24.54
N TYR A 211 19.07 -12.81 -23.40
CA TYR A 211 19.89 -13.23 -22.25
C TYR A 211 19.51 -14.63 -21.78
N ASP A 212 20.40 -15.58 -22.03
CA ASP A 212 20.27 -17.01 -21.67
C ASP A 212 20.35 -17.25 -20.14
N ALA A 213 21.01 -16.34 -19.40
CA ALA A 213 21.18 -16.43 -17.94
C ALA A 213 20.25 -15.47 -17.19
N VAL A 214 18.93 -15.61 -17.36
CA VAL A 214 17.95 -14.91 -16.51
C VAL A 214 17.77 -15.64 -15.20
N GLY A 215 17.99 -14.94 -14.08
CA GLY A 215 17.67 -15.48 -12.76
C GLY A 215 16.17 -15.76 -12.63
N PRO A 216 15.76 -16.79 -11.86
CA PRO A 216 14.36 -17.25 -11.73
C PRO A 216 13.38 -16.21 -11.15
N GLN A 217 13.85 -15.01 -10.81
CA GLN A 217 13.12 -13.91 -10.16
C GLN A 217 12.87 -12.72 -11.11
N THR A 218 13.22 -12.82 -12.40
CA THR A 218 13.07 -11.70 -13.32
C THR A 218 11.62 -11.56 -13.80
N LYS A 219 10.92 -10.55 -13.29
CA LYS A 219 9.55 -10.23 -13.69
C LYS A 219 9.54 -9.59 -15.08
N SER A 220 8.91 -10.24 -16.05
CA SER A 220 8.68 -9.67 -17.38
C SER A 220 7.50 -8.70 -17.36
N VAL A 221 7.69 -7.52 -17.93
CA VAL A 221 6.73 -6.40 -17.94
C VAL A 221 6.66 -5.83 -19.34
N ARG A 222 5.48 -5.34 -19.74
CA ARG A 222 5.31 -4.68 -21.05
C ARG A 222 5.96 -3.29 -21.04
N CYS A 223 6.32 -2.81 -22.23
CA CYS A 223 6.78 -1.44 -22.41
C CYS A 223 5.65 -0.49 -21.96
N PRO A 224 5.95 0.53 -21.12
CA PRO A 224 4.94 1.50 -20.70
C PRO A 224 4.42 2.31 -21.90
N GLU A 225 3.12 2.61 -21.89
CA GLU A 225 2.44 3.43 -22.90
C GLU A 225 2.35 4.90 -22.45
N GLY A 226 2.24 5.83 -23.41
CA GLY A 226 2.10 7.26 -23.17
C GLY A 226 3.41 8.04 -23.03
N GLU A 227 3.29 9.24 -22.45
CA GLU A 227 4.44 10.10 -22.15
C GLU A 227 5.36 9.48 -21.09
N ILE A 228 6.67 9.69 -21.25
CA ILE A 228 7.69 9.19 -20.30
C ILE A 228 7.56 9.87 -18.94
N GLN A 229 7.24 11.17 -18.90
CA GLN A 229 7.02 11.92 -17.67
C GLN A 229 5.55 11.93 -17.29
N LYS A 230 5.23 11.42 -16.10
CA LYS A 230 3.86 11.33 -15.57
C LYS A 230 3.80 11.97 -14.19
N ARG A 231 2.66 12.59 -13.86
CA ARG A 231 2.34 12.98 -12.48
C ARG A 231 1.60 11.84 -11.80
N LYS A 232 2.08 11.42 -10.64
CA LYS A 232 1.50 10.33 -9.85
C LYS A 232 1.14 10.84 -8.46
N GLU A 233 -0.14 10.71 -8.10
CA GLU A 233 -0.61 10.93 -6.73
C GLU A 233 -0.35 9.65 -5.93
N THR A 234 0.41 9.76 -4.84
CA THR A 234 0.60 8.71 -3.85
C THR A 234 -0.06 9.12 -2.54
N VAL A 235 -0.99 8.29 -2.09
CA VAL A 235 -1.67 8.48 -0.80
C VAL A 235 -0.97 7.62 0.24
N HIS A 236 -0.46 8.27 1.28
CA HIS A 236 0.12 7.64 2.46
C HIS A 236 -0.90 7.75 3.60
N THR A 237 -1.14 6.66 4.31
CA THR A 237 -2.07 6.61 5.46
C THR A 237 -1.35 6.04 6.68
#